data_AF-A0A4Y8WJ61-F1
#
_entry.id   AF-A0A4Y8WJ61-F1
#
_cell.length_a   1.000
_cell.length_b   1.000
_cell.length_c   1.000
_cell.angle_alpha   90.00
_cell.angle_beta   90.00
_cell.angle_gamma   90.00
#
_symmetry.space_group_name_H-M   'P 1'
#
loop_
_entity.id
_entity.type
_entity.pdbx_description
1 polymer ?
#
loop_
_entity_poly.entity_id
_entity_poly.type
_entity_poly.pdbx_seq_one_letter_code
_entity_poly.pdbx_strand_id
1 'polypeptide(L)'
;MARLYHNDKSNMFWDVLQAMVSLVKESSYLEAGVTEECYFTSSELAEKAAYLSNKKASSFNSSRLNTYLKKLNQRLEELAPSLERIAGELGFDVIPTIHKESNLGGQGKQSIYRLYAKKIETIPSESIAPQKAVNTPTNHYEIDYFLESVPKLPIYTRWLHNIDMDNHRWKMLLFTGSPVILPILCVVFLYLALAGIVNPIFLSRFIMFTIIYVAAFLLFFRYLIDALNYNITTLPDIMLPLSLKSAVLHYELKEPGSKEGRIKRLAVKVYKAKCPVCGYRVDIKSVGLPFRSRLIGVCDNNPLEHRYSFDFTTQKGTKLT
;
A
#
# COMPACT_ATOMS: atom_id res chain seq x y z
N MET A 1 11.94 18.72 7.76
CA MET A 1 10.48 18.42 7.76
C MET A 1 9.80 19.14 6.60
N ALA A 2 10.01 18.65 5.38
CA ALA A 2 9.43 19.23 4.17
C ALA A 2 7.95 18.86 4.06
N ARG A 3 7.13 19.85 3.66
CA ARG A 3 5.68 19.76 3.48
C ARG A 3 5.27 18.52 2.66
N LEU A 4 4.62 17.56 3.30
CA LEU A 4 3.89 16.49 2.63
C LEU A 4 2.61 17.09 2.03
N TYR A 5 2.52 17.07 0.70
CA TYR A 5 1.57 17.82 -0.12
C TYR A 5 0.16 17.18 -0.15
N HIS A 6 -0.80 17.96 0.36
CA HIS A 6 -1.95 18.52 -0.37
C HIS A 6 -3.21 17.70 -0.75
N ASN A 7 -3.30 16.40 -0.49
CA ASN A 7 -4.61 15.71 -0.62
C ASN A 7 -5.06 14.91 0.61
N ASP A 8 -4.24 14.90 1.67
CA ASP A 8 -4.53 14.18 2.93
C ASP A 8 -4.67 15.13 4.13
N LYS A 9 -4.66 16.45 3.88
CA LYS A 9 -4.80 17.54 4.88
C LYS A 9 -6.13 17.52 5.65
N SER A 10 -7.07 16.65 5.33
CA SER A 10 -8.35 16.52 6.03
C SER A 10 -8.41 15.33 7.01
N ASN A 11 -7.30 14.60 7.19
CA ASN A 11 -7.27 13.44 8.05
C ASN A 11 -6.80 13.83 9.46
N MET A 12 -7.74 13.87 10.40
CA MET A 12 -7.55 14.32 11.79
C MET A 12 -6.47 13.55 12.58
N PHE A 13 -5.97 12.42 12.07
CA PHE A 13 -4.85 11.71 12.68
C PHE A 13 -3.47 12.32 12.37
N TRP A 14 -3.31 13.03 11.25
CA TRP A 14 -2.08 13.79 10.96
C TRP A 14 -2.00 15.04 11.85
N ASP A 15 -3.14 15.68 12.13
CA ASP A 15 -3.24 16.78 13.08
C ASP A 15 -2.79 16.34 14.49
N VAL A 16 -3.17 15.11 14.88
CA VAL A 16 -2.71 14.51 16.14
C VAL A 16 -1.19 14.28 16.13
N LEU A 17 -0.61 13.75 15.05
CA LEU A 17 0.85 13.59 14.95
C LEU A 17 1.56 14.95 15.05
N GLN A 18 1.05 15.97 14.36
CA GLN A 18 1.63 17.31 14.41
C GLN A 18 1.54 17.92 15.82
N ALA A 19 0.43 17.69 16.52
CA ALA A 19 0.27 18.09 17.92
C ALA A 19 1.29 17.40 18.82
N MET A 20 1.50 16.09 18.68
CA MET A 20 2.51 15.35 19.45
C MET A 20 3.92 15.90 19.19
N VAL A 21 4.27 16.14 17.92
CA VAL A 21 5.58 16.73 17.56
C VAL A 21 5.74 18.14 18.12
N SER A 22 4.67 18.95 18.14
CA SER A 22 4.72 20.29 18.73
C SER A 22 4.89 20.27 20.24
N LEU A 23 4.20 19.37 20.94
CA LEU A 23 4.34 19.20 22.40
C LEU A 23 5.74 18.74 22.78
N VAL A 24 6.33 17.85 21.98
CA VAL A 24 7.71 17.40 22.18
C VAL A 24 8.72 18.51 21.86
N LYS A 25 8.47 19.39 20.89
CA LYS A 25 9.35 20.53 20.60
C LYS A 25 9.29 21.63 21.66
N GLU A 26 8.11 21.82 22.25
CA GLU A 26 7.87 22.82 23.29
C GLU A 26 8.20 22.32 24.70
N SER A 27 8.55 21.03 24.86
CA SER A 27 8.89 20.48 26.16
C SER A 27 10.31 20.89 26.57
N SER A 28 10.44 21.41 27.79
CA SER A 28 11.70 21.77 28.44
C SER A 28 12.68 20.59 28.59
N TYR A 29 12.17 19.35 28.53
CA TYR A 29 12.97 18.12 28.61
C TYR A 29 13.83 17.88 27.36
N LEU A 30 13.41 18.39 26.20
CA LEU A 30 14.18 18.27 24.96
C LEU A 30 15.37 19.24 24.94
N GLU A 31 15.22 20.42 25.57
CA GLU A 31 16.32 21.37 25.80
C GLU A 31 17.34 20.85 26.82
N ALA A 32 16.91 19.99 27.75
CA ALA A 32 17.76 19.33 28.74
C ALA A 32 18.50 18.08 28.19
N GLY A 33 18.27 17.68 26.93
CA GLY A 33 18.91 16.52 26.31
C GLY A 33 18.38 15.16 26.76
N VAL A 34 17.28 15.12 27.50
CA VAL A 34 16.65 13.87 27.99
C VAL A 34 15.48 13.51 27.08
N THR A 35 15.77 12.86 25.96
CA THR A 35 14.76 12.50 24.95
C THR A 35 13.78 11.40 25.42
N GLU A 36 14.05 10.74 26.55
CA GLU A 36 13.26 9.61 27.05
C GLU A 36 12.10 9.99 27.98
N GLU A 37 12.02 11.26 28.43
CA GLU A 37 11.06 11.70 29.47
C GLU A 37 9.98 12.68 28.97
N CYS A 38 9.79 12.80 27.65
CA CYS A 38 8.74 13.66 27.09
C CYS A 38 7.37 12.98 27.16
N TYR A 39 6.71 13.12 28.31
CA TYR A 39 5.35 12.65 28.56
C TYR A 39 4.32 13.74 28.29
N PHE A 40 3.22 13.37 27.65
CA PHE A 40 2.06 14.25 27.48
C PHE A 40 0.75 13.50 27.71
N THR A 41 -0.20 14.20 28.32
CA THR A 41 -1.49 13.62 28.69
C THR A 41 -2.47 13.62 27.51
N SER A 42 -3.52 12.79 27.61
CA SER A 42 -4.59 12.77 26.61
C SER A 42 -5.34 14.10 26.47
N SER A 43 -5.42 14.92 27.52
CA SER A 43 -6.08 16.23 27.45
C SER A 43 -5.21 17.27 26.76
N GLU A 44 -3.91 17.35 27.10
CA GLU A 44 -2.96 18.26 26.44
C GLU A 44 -2.86 17.96 24.95
N LEU A 45 -2.80 16.68 24.59
CA LEU A 45 -2.79 16.26 23.20
C LEU A 45 -4.09 16.64 22.46
N ALA A 46 -5.25 16.49 23.11
CA ALA A 46 -6.54 16.87 22.53
C ALA A 46 -6.66 18.38 22.31
N GLU A 47 -6.23 19.19 23.28
CA GLU A 47 -6.26 20.65 23.20
C GLU A 47 -5.30 21.16 22.12
N LYS A 48 -4.07 20.66 22.07
CA LYS A 48 -3.10 21.07 21.06
C LYS A 48 -3.53 20.63 19.65
N ALA A 49 -4.10 19.44 19.50
CA ALA A 49 -4.66 19.00 18.22
C ALA A 49 -5.86 19.84 17.79
N ALA A 50 -6.73 20.24 18.73
CA ALA A 50 -7.86 21.13 18.47
C ALA A 50 -7.40 22.53 18.03
N TYR A 51 -6.38 23.07 18.71
CA TYR A 51 -5.77 24.35 18.37
C TYR A 51 -5.17 24.34 16.97
N LEU A 52 -4.30 23.37 16.65
CA LEU A 52 -3.63 23.28 15.35
C LEU A 52 -4.59 23.02 14.18
N SER A 53 -5.71 22.34 14.43
CA SER A 53 -6.71 22.04 13.41
C SER A 53 -7.83 23.08 13.28
N ASN A 54 -7.79 24.17 14.07
CA ASN A 54 -8.85 25.18 14.16
C ASN A 54 -10.24 24.57 14.43
N LYS A 55 -10.33 23.59 15.34
CA LYS A 55 -11.59 22.89 15.69
C LYS A 55 -11.89 22.97 17.17
N LYS A 56 -13.14 22.69 17.54
CA LYS A 56 -13.56 22.61 18.95
C LYS A 56 -12.84 21.44 19.65
N ALA A 57 -12.43 21.63 20.91
CA ALA A 57 -11.80 20.58 21.73
C ALA A 57 -12.66 19.30 21.84
N SER A 58 -13.99 19.43 21.80
CA SER A 58 -14.93 18.29 21.78
C SER A 58 -14.78 17.36 20.57
N SER A 59 -14.15 17.83 19.48
CA SER A 59 -13.87 17.01 18.30
C SER A 59 -12.80 15.96 18.56
N PHE A 60 -11.92 16.18 19.55
CA PHE A 60 -10.84 15.28 19.98
C PHE A 60 -11.10 14.68 21.36
N ASN A 61 -12.34 14.25 21.63
CA ASN A 61 -12.64 13.52 22.87
C ASN A 61 -11.78 12.23 23.00
N SER A 62 -11.64 11.71 24.22
CA SER A 62 -10.77 10.56 24.52
C SER A 62 -11.03 9.32 23.64
N SER A 63 -12.29 9.06 23.29
CA SER A 63 -12.69 7.96 22.40
C SER A 63 -12.24 8.16 20.95
N ARG A 64 -12.47 9.34 20.39
CA ARG A 64 -12.05 9.69 19.01
C ARG A 64 -10.54 9.79 18.91
N LEU A 65 -9.88 10.34 19.92
CA LEU A 65 -8.42 10.43 19.99
C LEU A 65 -7.77 9.04 19.95
N ASN A 66 -8.29 8.07 20.72
CA ASN A 66 -7.84 6.67 20.62
C ASN A 66 -8.05 6.09 19.21
N THR A 67 -9.17 6.41 18.55
CA THR A 67 -9.44 5.94 17.18
C THR A 67 -8.46 6.54 16.18
N TYR A 68 -8.14 7.84 16.31
CA TYR A 68 -7.15 8.51 15.45
C TYR A 68 -5.74 7.99 15.69
N LEU A 69 -5.35 7.75 16.95
CA LEU A 69 -4.06 7.16 17.29
C LEU A 69 -3.92 5.73 16.76
N LYS A 70 -4.97 4.91 16.84
CA LYS A 70 -4.95 3.56 16.26
C LYS A 70 -4.73 3.62 14.74
N LYS A 71 -5.41 4.54 14.05
CA LYS A 71 -5.22 4.75 12.60
C LYS A 71 -3.82 5.29 12.28
N LEU A 72 -3.30 6.18 13.11
CA LEU A 72 -1.96 6.73 12.97
C LEU A 72 -0.90 5.64 13.09
N ASN A 73 -0.96 4.82 14.14
CA ASN A 73 -0.03 3.70 14.34
C ASN A 73 -0.07 2.71 13.17
N GLN A 74 -1.27 2.34 12.71
CA GLN A 74 -1.41 1.47 11.54
C GLN A 74 -0.73 2.07 10.29
N ARG A 75 -0.90 3.38 10.05
CA ARG A 75 -0.25 4.05 8.91
C ARG A 75 1.26 4.19 9.10
N LEU A 76 1.75 4.43 10.31
CA LEU A 76 3.18 4.47 10.60
C LEU A 76 3.83 3.10 10.39
N GLU A 77 3.17 2.01 10.79
CA GLU A 77 3.64 0.63 10.52
C GLU A 77 3.70 0.33 9.02
N GLU A 78 2.71 0.76 8.25
CA GLU A 78 2.71 0.59 6.78
C GLU A 78 3.79 1.42 6.09
N LEU A 79 4.14 2.59 6.64
CA LEU A 79 5.16 3.49 6.12
C LEU A 79 6.57 3.22 6.68
N ALA A 80 6.69 2.34 7.69
CA ALA A 80 7.95 2.01 8.36
C ALA A 80 9.12 1.74 7.40
N PRO A 81 9.00 0.89 6.36
CA PRO A 81 10.13 0.62 5.46
C PRO A 81 10.56 1.85 4.63
N SER A 82 9.61 2.73 4.29
CA SER A 82 9.94 3.99 3.61
C SER A 82 10.60 5.00 4.56
N LEU A 83 10.17 5.04 5.82
CA LEU A 83 10.75 5.90 6.85
C LEU A 83 12.18 5.46 7.21
N GLU A 84 12.42 4.15 7.32
CA GLU A 84 13.76 3.57 7.54
C GLU A 84 14.74 3.94 6.43
N ARG A 85 14.31 3.84 5.17
CA ARG A 85 15.13 4.24 4.02
C ARG A 85 15.47 5.74 4.06
N ILE A 86 14.48 6.60 4.27
CA ILE A 86 14.69 8.06 4.35
C ILE A 86 15.60 8.43 5.52
N ALA A 87 15.43 7.75 6.67
CA ALA A 87 16.31 7.93 7.82
C ALA A 87 17.76 7.57 7.46
N GLY A 88 17.98 6.43 6.79
CA GLY A 88 19.29 6.04 6.29
C GLY A 88 19.90 7.03 5.30
N GLU A 89 19.13 7.52 4.33
CA GLU A 89 19.59 8.55 3.36
C GLU A 89 20.00 9.87 4.02
N LEU A 90 19.30 10.24 5.10
CA LEU A 90 19.57 11.45 5.86
C LEU A 90 20.63 11.24 6.96
N GLY A 91 21.13 10.01 7.14
CA GLY A 91 22.11 9.66 8.17
C GLY A 91 21.55 9.65 9.60
N PHE A 92 20.25 9.40 9.76
CA PHE A 92 19.60 9.24 11.07
C PHE A 92 19.46 7.77 11.45
N ASP A 93 19.99 7.40 12.62
CA ASP A 93 19.95 6.03 13.16
C ASP A 93 18.64 5.70 13.90
N VAL A 94 17.67 6.63 13.91
CA VAL A 94 16.56 6.61 14.84
C VAL A 94 15.25 7.05 14.20
N ILE A 95 14.16 6.33 14.49
CA ILE A 95 12.81 6.63 14.01
C ILE A 95 11.89 6.92 15.19
N PRO A 96 11.12 8.03 15.15
CA PRO A 96 10.17 8.35 16.20
C PRO A 96 9.03 7.31 16.22
N THR A 97 8.85 6.65 17.35
CA THR A 97 7.77 5.67 17.59
C THR A 97 6.85 6.15 18.71
N ILE A 98 5.56 5.96 18.51
CA ILE A 98 4.53 6.35 19.48
C ILE A 98 4.30 5.20 20.47
N HIS A 99 4.42 5.47 21.77
CA HIS A 99 4.02 4.54 22.82
C HIS A 99 2.94 5.14 23.70
N LYS A 100 1.99 4.29 24.09
CA LYS A 100 0.96 4.60 25.07
C LYS A 100 1.26 3.80 26.32
N GLU A 101 1.44 4.47 27.45
CA GLU A 101 1.60 3.76 28.72
C GLU A 101 0.27 3.17 29.19
N SER A 102 0.32 1.91 29.63
CA SER A 102 -0.83 1.21 30.17
C SER A 102 -1.08 1.68 31.61
N ASN A 103 -2.05 2.58 31.79
CA ASN A 103 -2.57 2.92 33.12
C ASN A 103 -3.63 1.90 33.56
N LEU A 104 -3.61 1.52 34.85
CA LEU A 104 -4.69 0.77 35.52
C LEU A 104 -5.99 1.59 35.38
N GLY A 105 -6.85 1.18 34.44
CA GLY A 105 -8.04 1.90 34.03
C GLY A 105 -8.96 2.27 35.18
N GLY A 106 -9.56 3.46 35.10
CA GLY A 106 -10.50 4.00 36.08
C GLY A 106 -11.10 5.32 35.62
N GLN A 107 -12.26 5.69 36.17
CA GLN A 107 -12.94 6.94 35.86
C GLN A 107 -12.05 8.13 36.31
N GLY A 108 -11.66 8.99 35.38
CA GLY A 108 -10.83 10.18 35.66
C GLY A 108 -9.31 10.02 35.44
N LYS A 109 -8.79 8.81 35.17
CA LYS A 109 -7.36 8.62 34.88
C LYS A 109 -7.06 8.84 33.39
N GLN A 110 -6.23 9.83 33.09
CA GLN A 110 -5.83 10.15 31.73
C GLN A 110 -4.79 9.15 31.20
N SER A 111 -4.81 8.91 29.89
CA SER A 111 -3.77 8.11 29.23
C SER A 111 -2.54 8.99 28.99
N ILE A 112 -1.36 8.45 29.28
CA ILE A 112 -0.08 9.11 29.04
C ILE A 112 0.51 8.57 27.74
N TYR A 113 0.97 9.48 26.89
CA TYR A 113 1.60 9.17 25.62
C TYR A 113 3.05 9.67 25.64
N ARG A 114 3.92 8.92 24.96
CA ARG A 114 5.32 9.29 24.73
C ARG A 114 5.72 9.07 23.28
N LEU A 115 6.56 9.95 22.76
CA LEU A 115 7.31 9.76 21.53
C LEU A 115 8.73 9.38 21.93
N TYR A 116 9.14 8.16 21.62
CA TYR A 116 10.51 7.71 21.89
C TYR A 116 11.22 7.39 20.58
N ALA A 117 12.53 7.55 20.60
CA ALA A 117 13.37 7.39 19.45
C ALA A 117 13.80 5.91 19.37
N LYS A 118 13.15 5.12 18.51
CA LYS A 118 13.49 3.70 18.33
C LYS A 118 14.72 3.61 17.42
N LYS A 119 15.81 3.04 17.93
CA LYS A 119 17.02 2.78 17.14
C LYS A 119 16.67 1.78 16.03
N ILE A 120 17.05 2.11 14.79
CA ILE A 120 16.93 1.18 13.67
C ILE A 120 17.96 0.08 13.93
N GLU A 121 17.54 -1.17 14.00
CA GLU A 121 18.46 -2.30 14.02
C GLU A 121 19.11 -2.38 12.63
N THR A 122 20.20 -1.64 12.44
CA THR A 122 21.09 -1.85 11.31
C THR A 122 21.63 -3.26 11.44
N ILE A 123 21.14 -4.16 10.58
CA ILE A 123 21.89 -5.36 10.20
C ILE A 123 23.29 -4.85 9.83
N PRO A 124 24.37 -5.37 10.44
CA PRO A 124 25.71 -4.90 10.14
C PRO A 124 26.04 -5.28 8.69
N SER A 125 25.73 -4.39 7.75
CA SER A 125 26.49 -4.33 6.51
C SER A 125 27.85 -3.81 6.88
N GLU A 126 28.86 -4.60 6.54
CA GLU A 126 30.27 -4.27 6.68
C GLU A 126 30.54 -2.82 6.30
N SER A 127 31.40 -2.20 7.12
CA SER A 127 31.82 -0.81 7.10
C SER A 127 31.74 -0.11 5.74
N ILE A 128 30.85 0.88 5.63
CA ILE A 128 31.09 2.01 4.74
C ILE A 128 31.44 3.18 5.65
N ALA A 129 32.73 3.50 5.66
CA ALA A 129 33.31 4.68 6.29
C ALA A 129 32.55 5.97 5.90
N PRO A 130 32.57 7.02 6.73
CA PRO A 130 31.79 8.23 6.49
C PRO A 130 32.25 8.91 5.19
N GLN A 131 31.53 8.66 4.11
CA GLN A 131 31.69 9.41 2.89
C GLN A 131 31.09 10.79 3.15
N LYS A 132 32.00 11.74 3.40
CA LYS A 132 31.79 13.17 3.17
C LYS A 132 30.89 13.36 1.95
N ALA A 133 30.02 14.37 2.01
CA ALA A 133 29.26 14.88 0.87
C ALA A 133 30.09 14.88 -0.42
N VAL A 134 29.99 13.80 -1.18
CA VAL A 134 30.50 13.69 -2.54
C VAL A 134 29.28 13.93 -3.40
N ASN A 135 29.33 15.01 -4.16
CA ASN A 135 28.48 15.23 -5.30
C ASN A 135 28.72 14.09 -6.29
N THR A 136 28.12 12.93 -6.06
CA THR A 136 28.08 11.86 -7.05
C THR A 136 27.14 12.35 -8.14
N PRO A 137 27.54 12.33 -9.43
CA PRO A 137 26.62 12.68 -10.51
C PRO A 137 25.43 11.75 -10.34
N THR A 138 24.27 12.35 -10.10
CA THR A 138 23.00 11.63 -9.97
C THR A 138 22.90 10.81 -11.24
N ASN A 139 23.07 9.50 -11.15
CA ASN A 139 22.91 8.64 -12.31
C ASN A 139 21.46 8.85 -12.75
N HIS A 140 21.22 9.68 -13.77
CA HIS A 140 19.88 10.07 -14.26
C HIS A 140 19.05 8.87 -14.75
N TYR A 141 19.59 7.67 -14.57
CA TYR A 141 19.06 6.39 -14.91
C TYR A 141 18.41 5.68 -13.73
N GLU A 142 18.78 5.93 -12.46
CA GLU A 142 18.19 5.20 -11.32
C GLU A 142 17.02 5.98 -10.70
N ILE A 143 15.97 5.25 -10.32
CA ILE A 143 14.78 5.82 -9.68
C ILE A 143 14.33 4.96 -8.49
N ASP A 144 14.07 5.62 -7.37
CA ASP A 144 13.55 4.99 -6.17
C ASP A 144 12.04 5.22 -6.05
N TYR A 145 11.31 4.11 -5.94
CA TYR A 145 9.88 4.12 -5.69
C TYR A 145 9.61 4.08 -4.18
N PHE A 146 8.48 4.66 -3.79
CA PHE A 146 7.97 4.63 -2.43
C PHE A 146 6.48 4.33 -2.42
N LEU A 147 6.03 3.72 -1.34
CA LEU A 147 4.62 3.43 -1.11
C LEU A 147 3.93 4.70 -0.61
N GLU A 148 3.08 5.32 -1.43
CA GLU A 148 2.44 6.58 -1.04
C GLU A 148 1.23 6.35 -0.14
N SER A 149 0.39 5.34 -0.43
CA SER A 149 -0.70 4.88 0.45
C SER A 149 -1.47 3.68 -0.13
N VAL A 150 -2.28 3.04 0.72
CA VAL A 150 -3.38 2.15 0.28
C VAL A 150 -4.60 3.03 -0.07
N PRO A 151 -5.04 3.06 -1.33
CA PRO A 151 -6.10 3.96 -1.78
C PRO A 151 -7.45 3.48 -1.27
N LYS A 152 -8.36 4.43 -0.97
CA LYS A 152 -9.76 4.10 -0.69
C LYS A 152 -10.44 3.74 -2.02
N LEU A 153 -10.61 2.44 -2.25
CA LEU A 153 -11.30 1.93 -3.43
C LEU A 153 -12.80 2.27 -3.42
N PRO A 154 -13.43 2.47 -4.59
CA PRO A 154 -14.87 2.54 -4.74
C PRO A 154 -15.60 1.36 -4.09
N ILE A 155 -16.87 1.57 -3.72
CA ILE A 155 -17.67 0.56 -2.99
C ILE A 155 -17.73 -0.78 -3.74
N TYR A 156 -17.92 -0.75 -5.06
CA TYR A 156 -18.01 -1.95 -5.91
C TYR A 156 -16.68 -2.71 -6.06
N THR A 157 -15.55 -2.08 -5.77
CA THR A 157 -14.20 -2.67 -5.81
C THR A 157 -13.62 -2.95 -4.43
N ARG A 158 -14.35 -2.56 -3.37
CA ARG A 158 -13.88 -2.67 -1.98
C ARG A 158 -13.65 -4.11 -1.55
N TRP A 159 -14.34 -5.07 -2.17
CA TRP A 159 -14.14 -6.50 -1.92
C TRP A 159 -12.70 -6.97 -2.23
N LEU A 160 -11.97 -6.26 -3.10
CA LEU A 160 -10.59 -6.58 -3.47
C LEU A 160 -9.57 -6.14 -2.40
N HIS A 161 -9.99 -5.33 -1.43
CA HIS A 161 -9.11 -4.77 -0.41
C HIS A 161 -8.95 -5.74 0.76
N ASN A 162 -7.72 -6.21 0.99
CA ASN A 162 -7.35 -7.11 2.10
C ASN A 162 -8.13 -8.45 2.08
N ILE A 163 -8.17 -9.12 0.93
CA ILE A 163 -8.67 -10.50 0.90
C ILE A 163 -7.62 -11.39 1.57
N ASP A 164 -7.99 -11.96 2.71
CA ASP A 164 -7.23 -13.03 3.34
C ASP A 164 -7.38 -14.30 2.52
N MET A 165 -6.25 -14.77 1.99
CA MET A 165 -6.23 -15.92 1.10
C MET A 165 -6.40 -17.22 1.83
N ASP A 166 -6.08 -17.32 3.12
CA ASP A 166 -6.17 -18.60 3.84
C ASP A 166 -7.61 -19.14 3.85
N ASN A 167 -8.59 -18.25 4.03
CA ASN A 167 -10.01 -18.62 4.07
C ASN A 167 -10.70 -18.65 2.70
N HIS A 168 -10.20 -17.87 1.73
CA HIS A 168 -10.88 -17.65 0.44
C HIS A 168 -10.18 -18.29 -0.76
N ARG A 169 -9.06 -18.99 -0.55
CA ARG A 169 -8.23 -19.56 -1.62
C ARG A 169 -9.02 -20.40 -2.60
N TRP A 170 -9.80 -21.37 -2.12
CA TRP A 170 -10.57 -22.27 -2.97
C TRP A 170 -11.64 -21.54 -3.78
N LYS A 171 -12.32 -20.56 -3.17
CA LYS A 171 -13.33 -19.74 -3.86
C LYS A 171 -12.70 -18.91 -4.97
N MET A 172 -11.56 -18.28 -4.69
CA MET A 172 -10.85 -17.48 -5.69
C MET A 172 -10.24 -18.34 -6.79
N LEU A 173 -9.71 -19.52 -6.46
CA LEU A 173 -9.15 -20.46 -7.43
C LEU A 173 -10.25 -21.05 -8.33
N LEU A 174 -11.40 -21.41 -7.78
CA LEU A 174 -12.57 -21.82 -8.56
C LEU A 174 -13.09 -20.68 -9.44
N PHE A 175 -13.21 -19.47 -8.90
CA PHE A 175 -13.66 -18.31 -9.67
C PHE A 175 -12.71 -18.01 -10.84
N THR A 176 -11.39 -18.02 -10.58
CA THR A 176 -10.38 -17.69 -11.60
C THR A 176 -10.16 -18.84 -12.58
N GLY A 177 -10.36 -20.09 -12.17
CA GLY A 177 -10.29 -21.28 -13.03
C GLY A 177 -11.59 -21.59 -13.79
N SER A 178 -12.71 -20.96 -13.42
CA SER A 178 -14.02 -21.17 -14.07
C SER A 178 -14.04 -20.99 -15.60
N PRO A 179 -13.26 -20.07 -16.22
CA PRO A 179 -13.24 -19.93 -17.68
C PRO A 179 -12.60 -21.12 -18.39
N VAL A 180 -11.84 -21.96 -17.68
CA VAL A 180 -11.25 -23.20 -18.20
C VAL A 180 -12.18 -24.39 -17.93
N ILE A 181 -12.80 -24.42 -16.74
CA ILE A 181 -13.69 -25.52 -16.31
C ILE A 181 -14.96 -25.56 -17.17
N LEU A 182 -15.59 -24.42 -17.46
CA LEU A 182 -16.84 -24.37 -18.21
C LEU A 182 -16.72 -24.92 -19.65
N PRO A 183 -15.70 -24.59 -20.45
CA PRO A 183 -15.47 -25.22 -21.75
C PRO A 183 -15.26 -26.74 -21.65
N ILE A 184 -14.54 -27.23 -20.64
CA ILE A 184 -14.37 -28.68 -20.42
C ILE A 184 -15.72 -29.33 -20.16
N LEU A 185 -16.58 -28.70 -19.36
CA LEU A 185 -17.95 -29.17 -19.14
C LEU A 185 -18.77 -29.16 -20.44
N CYS A 186 -18.61 -28.17 -21.32
CA CYS A 186 -19.26 -28.18 -22.63
C CYS A 186 -18.87 -29.40 -23.46
N VAL A 187 -17.60 -29.83 -23.42
CA VAL A 187 -17.14 -31.04 -24.12
C VAL A 187 -17.81 -32.30 -23.55
N VAL A 188 -17.93 -32.39 -22.22
CA VAL A 188 -18.64 -33.50 -21.57
C VAL A 188 -20.12 -33.53 -21.97
N PHE A 189 -20.81 -32.39 -21.93
CA PHE A 189 -22.21 -32.29 -22.35
C PHE A 189 -22.40 -32.60 -23.84
N LEU A 190 -21.42 -32.28 -24.68
CA LEU A 190 -21.44 -32.63 -26.09
C LEU A 190 -21.38 -34.16 -26.27
N TYR A 191 -20.52 -34.85 -25.53
CA TYR A 191 -20.47 -36.32 -25.54
C TYR A 191 -21.79 -36.95 -25.05
N LEU A 192 -22.39 -36.40 -24.00
CA LEU A 192 -23.69 -36.87 -23.47
C LEU A 192 -24.85 -36.60 -24.45
N ALA A 193 -24.79 -35.51 -25.21
CA ALA A 193 -25.78 -35.22 -26.25
C ALA A 193 -25.64 -36.18 -27.44
N LEU A 194 -24.41 -36.54 -27.84
CA LEU A 194 -24.16 -37.57 -28.85
C LEU A 194 -24.67 -38.95 -28.40
N ALA A 195 -24.61 -39.25 -27.10
CA ALA A 195 -25.20 -40.45 -26.51
C ALA A 195 -26.74 -40.41 -26.40
N GLY A 196 -27.40 -39.32 -26.83
CA GLY A 196 -28.86 -39.17 -26.79
C GLY A 196 -29.45 -38.87 -25.41
N ILE A 197 -28.61 -38.63 -24.39
CA ILE A 197 -29.04 -38.40 -23.01
C ILE A 197 -29.47 -36.93 -22.80
N VAL A 198 -28.85 -36.00 -23.54
CA VAL A 198 -29.06 -34.56 -23.38
C VAL A 198 -29.70 -33.96 -24.63
N ASN A 199 -30.67 -33.06 -24.43
CA ASN A 199 -31.35 -32.38 -25.53
C ASN A 199 -30.40 -31.42 -26.28
N PRO A 200 -30.33 -31.46 -27.63
CA PRO A 200 -29.44 -30.60 -28.41
C PRO A 200 -29.71 -29.10 -28.23
N ILE A 201 -30.96 -28.70 -27.96
CA ILE A 201 -31.33 -27.29 -27.70
C ILE A 201 -30.69 -26.81 -26.38
N PHE A 202 -30.66 -27.67 -25.36
CA PHE A 202 -30.03 -27.35 -24.09
C PHE A 202 -28.51 -27.17 -24.26
N LEU A 203 -27.86 -28.07 -25.01
CA LEU A 203 -26.43 -27.99 -25.32
C LEU A 203 -26.07 -26.67 -26.04
N SER A 204 -26.84 -26.29 -27.06
CA SER A 204 -26.61 -25.05 -27.82
C SER A 204 -26.69 -23.81 -26.93
N ARG A 205 -27.71 -23.73 -26.06
CA ARG A 205 -27.85 -22.63 -25.09
C ARG A 205 -26.70 -22.59 -24.08
N PHE A 206 -26.27 -23.75 -23.60
CA PHE A 206 -25.16 -23.85 -22.64
C PHE A 206 -23.84 -23.38 -23.26
N ILE A 207 -23.55 -23.77 -24.50
CA ILE A 207 -22.35 -23.31 -25.23
C ILE A 207 -22.39 -21.79 -25.43
N MET A 208 -23.53 -21.24 -25.87
CA MET A 208 -23.68 -19.78 -26.05
C MET A 208 -23.43 -19.04 -24.74
N PHE A 209 -24.02 -19.51 -23.64
CA PHE A 209 -23.79 -18.93 -22.31
C PHE A 209 -22.31 -19.01 -21.90
N THR A 210 -21.65 -20.16 -22.09
CA THR A 210 -20.23 -20.32 -21.76
C THR A 210 -19.36 -19.36 -22.58
N ILE A 211 -19.62 -19.17 -23.88
CA ILE A 211 -18.86 -18.23 -24.72
C ILE A 211 -19.03 -16.79 -24.20
N ILE A 212 -20.26 -16.36 -23.94
CA ILE A 212 -20.56 -15.02 -23.41
C ILE A 212 -19.89 -14.82 -22.04
N TYR A 213 -19.98 -15.82 -21.16
CA TYR A 213 -19.37 -15.80 -19.84
C TYR A 213 -17.84 -15.67 -19.93
N VAL A 214 -17.18 -16.52 -20.72
CA VAL A 214 -15.72 -16.50 -20.88
C VAL A 214 -15.28 -15.17 -21.47
N ALA A 215 -15.98 -14.64 -22.48
CA ALA A 215 -15.67 -13.34 -23.07
C ALA A 215 -15.79 -12.20 -22.04
N ALA A 216 -16.89 -12.17 -21.28
CA ALA A 216 -17.09 -11.18 -20.22
C ALA A 216 -16.03 -11.32 -19.11
N PHE A 217 -15.71 -12.56 -18.71
CA PHE A 217 -14.69 -12.82 -17.69
C PHE A 217 -13.31 -12.32 -18.14
N LEU A 218 -12.90 -12.63 -19.37
CA LEU A 218 -11.62 -12.17 -19.92
C LEU A 218 -11.57 -10.66 -20.14
N LEU A 219 -12.70 -9.98 -20.31
CA LEU A 219 -12.74 -8.52 -20.42
C LEU A 219 -12.57 -7.87 -19.04
N PHE A 220 -13.35 -8.31 -18.04
CA PHE A 220 -13.42 -7.62 -16.74
C PHE A 220 -12.43 -8.16 -15.70
N PHE A 221 -12.12 -9.46 -15.72
CA PHE A 221 -11.39 -10.15 -14.65
C PHE A 221 -10.04 -10.73 -15.06
N ARG A 222 -9.54 -10.42 -16.27
CA ARG A 222 -8.21 -10.87 -16.71
C ARG A 222 -7.10 -10.51 -15.74
N TYR A 223 -7.22 -9.35 -15.08
CA TYR A 223 -6.25 -8.91 -14.08
C TYR A 223 -6.09 -9.91 -12.92
N LEU A 224 -7.12 -10.69 -12.56
CA LEU A 224 -6.99 -11.71 -11.51
C LEU A 224 -6.11 -12.89 -11.95
N ILE A 225 -6.22 -13.30 -13.22
CA ILE A 225 -5.37 -14.33 -13.81
C ILE A 225 -3.93 -13.83 -13.85
N ASP A 226 -3.72 -12.59 -14.32
CA ASP A 226 -2.40 -11.97 -14.39
C ASP A 226 -1.77 -11.84 -12.99
N ALA A 227 -2.55 -11.46 -11.99
CA ALA A 227 -2.10 -11.38 -10.62
C ALA A 227 -1.65 -12.74 -10.08
N LEU A 228 -2.39 -13.82 -10.35
CA LEU A 228 -2.03 -15.17 -9.90
C LEU A 228 -0.74 -15.68 -10.56
N ASN A 229 -0.51 -15.32 -11.82
CA ASN A 229 0.66 -15.76 -12.57
C ASN A 229 1.92 -14.95 -12.21
N TYR A 230 1.80 -13.63 -12.04
CA TYR A 230 2.94 -12.72 -11.88
C TYR A 230 3.11 -12.16 -10.46
N ASN A 231 2.25 -12.53 -9.50
CA ASN A 231 2.14 -11.98 -8.13
C ASN A 231 1.79 -10.48 -8.04
N ILE A 232 1.91 -9.73 -9.15
CA ILE A 232 1.66 -8.29 -9.20
C ILE A 232 1.06 -7.90 -10.56
N THR A 233 0.07 -7.00 -10.57
CA THR A 233 -0.54 -6.48 -11.81
C THR A 233 -1.18 -5.11 -11.59
N THR A 234 -1.40 -4.33 -12.65
CA THR A 234 -2.18 -3.09 -12.56
C THR A 234 -3.67 -3.36 -12.44
N LEU A 235 -4.38 -2.58 -11.62
CA LEU A 235 -5.84 -2.57 -11.64
C LEU A 235 -6.32 -1.85 -12.91
N PRO A 236 -7.41 -2.31 -13.54
CA PRO A 236 -8.08 -1.57 -14.61
C PRO A 236 -8.59 -0.21 -14.13
N ASP A 237 -8.55 0.80 -15.00
CA ASP A 237 -8.98 2.17 -14.68
C ASP A 237 -10.44 2.24 -14.19
N ILE A 238 -11.31 1.35 -14.67
CA ILE A 238 -12.72 1.24 -14.25
C ILE A 238 -12.83 0.88 -12.75
N MET A 239 -11.83 0.21 -12.18
CA MET A 239 -11.80 -0.18 -10.77
C MET A 239 -11.14 0.86 -9.86
N LEU A 240 -10.58 1.92 -10.43
CA LEU A 240 -9.88 2.97 -9.70
C LEU A 240 -10.82 4.15 -9.43
N PRO A 241 -10.66 4.85 -8.29
CA PRO A 241 -11.34 6.12 -8.10
C PRO A 241 -10.78 7.14 -9.09
N LEU A 242 -11.61 8.05 -9.60
CA LEU A 242 -11.23 9.09 -10.57
C LEU A 242 -10.06 9.98 -10.12
N SER A 243 -9.78 10.06 -8.82
CA SER A 243 -8.65 10.80 -8.25
C SER A 243 -7.31 10.09 -8.36
N LEU A 244 -7.30 8.80 -8.71
CA LEU A 244 -6.12 7.96 -8.71
C LEU A 244 -5.83 7.46 -10.13
N LYS A 245 -4.64 7.76 -10.64
CA LYS A 245 -4.22 7.41 -12.00
C LYS A 245 -3.80 5.95 -12.16
N SER A 246 -3.25 5.34 -11.10
CA SER A 246 -2.79 3.96 -11.13
C SER A 246 -2.80 3.35 -9.73
N ALA A 247 -3.16 2.06 -9.66
CA ALA A 247 -2.89 1.24 -8.50
C ALA A 247 -2.48 -0.16 -8.95
N VAL A 248 -1.77 -0.84 -8.07
CA VAL A 248 -1.20 -2.16 -8.32
C VAL A 248 -1.82 -3.15 -7.34
N LEU A 249 -2.31 -4.26 -7.87
CA LEU A 249 -2.75 -5.42 -7.12
C LEU A 249 -1.53 -6.29 -6.84
N HIS A 250 -1.29 -6.61 -5.57
CA HIS A 250 -0.14 -7.43 -5.16
C HIS A 250 -0.59 -8.56 -4.24
N TYR A 251 -0.04 -9.74 -4.48
CA TYR A 251 -0.10 -10.87 -3.57
C TYR A 251 1.05 -10.75 -2.57
N GLU A 252 0.73 -10.64 -1.29
CA GLU A 252 1.74 -10.81 -0.26
C GLU A 252 1.95 -12.29 0.02
N LEU A 253 3.20 -12.72 -0.06
CA LEU A 253 3.60 -14.09 0.17
C LEU A 253 3.89 -14.29 1.65
N LYS A 254 3.65 -15.50 2.17
CA LYS A 254 4.14 -15.91 3.49
C LYS A 254 5.64 -16.20 3.42
N GLU A 255 6.30 -16.13 4.57
CA GLU A 255 7.72 -16.44 4.68
C GLU A 255 8.04 -17.85 4.13
N PRO A 256 9.21 -18.02 3.48
CA PRO A 256 9.61 -19.31 2.93
C PRO A 256 9.75 -20.33 4.06
N GLY A 257 9.04 -21.46 3.94
CA GLY A 257 9.08 -22.55 4.94
C GLY A 257 7.88 -22.60 5.89
N SER A 258 6.91 -21.70 5.75
CA SER A 258 5.63 -21.84 6.47
C SER A 258 4.88 -23.10 6.01
N LYS A 259 4.27 -23.82 6.96
CA LYS A 259 3.42 -25.00 6.69
C LYS A 259 2.10 -24.63 6.01
N GLU A 260 1.75 -23.36 6.01
CA GLU A 260 0.54 -22.81 5.38
C GLU A 260 0.84 -22.32 3.95
N GLY A 261 -0.19 -22.15 3.13
CA GLY A 261 -0.04 -21.84 1.70
C GLY A 261 0.85 -20.61 1.42
N ARG A 262 1.47 -20.60 0.23
CA ARG A 262 2.43 -19.55 -0.21
C ARG A 262 1.90 -18.11 -0.15
N ILE A 263 0.59 -17.92 -0.29
CA ILE A 263 -0.05 -16.62 -0.45
C ILE A 263 -0.78 -16.23 0.84
N LYS A 264 -0.43 -15.08 1.42
CA LYS A 264 -1.03 -14.52 2.64
C LYS A 264 -2.27 -13.68 2.33
N ARG A 265 -2.11 -12.63 1.53
CA ARG A 265 -3.20 -11.69 1.24
C ARG A 265 -3.12 -11.07 -0.14
N LEU A 266 -4.27 -10.70 -0.68
CA LEU A 266 -4.37 -9.77 -1.79
C LEU A 266 -4.58 -8.36 -1.24
N ALA A 267 -3.72 -7.44 -1.65
CA ALA A 267 -3.89 -6.04 -1.30
C ALA A 267 -3.64 -5.15 -2.51
N VAL A 268 -4.09 -3.90 -2.39
CA VAL A 268 -3.95 -2.88 -3.43
C VAL A 268 -3.00 -1.81 -2.91
N LYS A 269 -1.92 -1.55 -3.65
CA LYS A 269 -0.87 -0.60 -3.29
C LYS A 269 -0.66 0.43 -4.39
N VAL A 270 -0.24 1.63 -4.00
CA VAL A 270 0.12 2.71 -4.93
C VAL A 270 1.58 3.04 -4.72
N TYR A 271 2.40 2.67 -5.70
CA TYR A 271 3.80 3.04 -5.77
C TYR A 271 3.94 4.32 -6.58
N LYS A 272 4.75 5.24 -6.06
CA LYS A 272 5.11 6.48 -6.76
C LYS A 272 6.60 6.71 -6.69
N ALA A 273 7.11 7.45 -7.66
CA ALA A 273 8.47 7.95 -7.64
C ALA A 273 8.54 9.39 -8.16
N LYS A 274 9.69 10.02 -7.94
CA LYS A 274 10.02 11.32 -8.50
C LYS A 274 10.95 11.13 -9.68
N CYS A 275 10.61 11.72 -10.83
CA CYS A 275 11.40 11.60 -12.05
C CYS A 275 12.77 12.28 -11.85
N PRO A 276 13.92 11.60 -12.06
CA PRO A 276 15.25 12.18 -11.91
C PRO A 276 15.58 13.22 -12.98
N VAL A 277 14.84 13.28 -14.08
CA VAL A 277 15.08 14.22 -15.19
C VAL A 277 14.31 15.53 -15.00
N CYS A 278 13.03 15.47 -14.64
CA CYS A 278 12.15 16.66 -14.59
C CYS A 278 11.49 16.92 -13.23
N GLY A 279 11.69 16.04 -12.24
CA GLY A 279 11.12 16.19 -10.90
C GLY A 279 9.60 15.96 -10.78
N TYR A 280 8.90 15.69 -11.90
CA TYR A 280 7.48 15.31 -11.90
C TYR A 280 7.25 13.89 -11.38
N ARG A 281 5.99 13.57 -11.10
CA ARG A 281 5.57 12.27 -10.60
C ARG A 281 5.74 11.18 -11.66
N VAL A 282 6.10 9.99 -11.19
CA VAL A 282 6.17 8.75 -11.95
C VAL A 282 5.17 7.78 -11.34
N ASP A 283 4.21 7.35 -12.16
CA ASP A 283 3.15 6.42 -11.80
C ASP A 283 3.41 5.06 -12.47
N ILE A 284 3.02 3.97 -11.81
CA ILE A 284 3.21 2.61 -12.36
C ILE A 284 2.09 2.29 -13.37
N LYS A 285 2.47 1.91 -14.58
CA LYS A 285 1.54 1.47 -15.64
C LYS A 285 1.97 0.14 -16.22
N SER A 286 1.00 -0.63 -16.69
CA SER A 286 1.26 -1.80 -17.52
C SER A 286 1.50 -1.34 -18.96
N VAL A 287 2.55 -1.87 -19.59
CA VAL A 287 2.83 -1.59 -21.00
C VAL A 287 2.17 -2.66 -21.86
N GLY A 288 1.62 -2.22 -23.00
CA GLY A 288 1.36 -3.12 -24.12
C GLY A 288 2.66 -3.72 -24.70
N LEU A 289 2.54 -4.42 -25.83
CA LEU A 289 3.71 -4.92 -26.59
C LEU A 289 4.75 -3.80 -26.80
N PRO A 290 6.08 -4.07 -26.69
CA PRO A 290 6.74 -5.39 -26.58
C PRO A 290 6.90 -5.92 -25.14
N PHE A 291 6.60 -5.14 -24.11
CA PHE A 291 6.74 -5.53 -22.71
C PHE A 291 5.40 -5.99 -22.11
N ARG A 292 4.71 -6.91 -22.81
CA ARG A 292 3.45 -7.52 -22.34
C ARG A 292 3.66 -8.01 -20.90
N SER A 293 2.76 -7.58 -20.01
CA SER A 293 2.73 -7.83 -18.55
C SER A 293 3.81 -7.19 -17.68
N ARG A 294 4.78 -6.44 -18.22
CA ARG A 294 5.74 -5.71 -17.37
C ARG A 294 5.12 -4.42 -16.84
N LEU A 295 5.31 -4.20 -15.54
CA LEU A 295 5.04 -2.93 -14.89
C LEU A 295 6.23 -1.99 -15.12
N ILE A 296 5.95 -0.76 -15.56
CA ILE A 296 6.95 0.30 -15.70
C ILE A 296 6.47 1.56 -14.99
N GLY A 297 7.41 2.37 -14.51
CA GLY A 297 7.15 3.74 -14.13
C GLY A 297 7.05 4.63 -15.37
N VAL A 298 5.99 5.41 -15.47
CA VAL A 298 5.77 6.40 -16.53
C VAL A 298 5.67 7.79 -15.90
N CYS A 299 6.49 8.72 -16.38
CA CYS A 299 6.43 10.11 -15.92
C CYS A 299 5.17 10.84 -16.43
N ASP A 300 4.58 11.65 -15.57
CA ASP A 300 3.43 12.49 -15.91
C ASP A 300 3.74 13.60 -16.93
N ASN A 301 4.97 14.14 -16.92
CA ASN A 301 5.34 15.27 -17.80
C ASN A 301 5.78 14.83 -19.20
N ASN A 302 6.52 13.71 -19.29
CA ASN A 302 6.97 13.16 -20.57
C ASN A 302 6.82 11.64 -20.57
N PRO A 303 5.61 11.11 -20.84
CA PRO A 303 5.34 9.68 -20.73
C PRO A 303 6.01 8.85 -21.83
N LEU A 304 6.46 9.47 -22.93
CA LEU A 304 7.06 8.78 -24.06
C LEU A 304 8.55 8.51 -23.84
N GLU A 305 9.29 9.45 -23.24
CA GLU A 305 10.75 9.33 -23.07
C GLU A 305 11.18 9.06 -21.63
N HIS A 306 10.40 9.47 -20.64
CA HIS A 306 10.72 9.24 -19.22
C HIS A 306 10.00 8.00 -18.72
N ARG A 307 10.48 6.83 -19.19
CA ARG A 307 10.03 5.50 -18.76
C ARG A 307 11.10 4.84 -17.90
N TYR A 308 10.67 4.10 -16.89
CA TYR A 308 11.56 3.45 -15.95
C TYR A 308 11.09 2.02 -15.67
N SER A 309 12.02 1.09 -15.48
CA SER A 309 11.71 -0.24 -14.99
C SER A 309 11.19 -0.13 -13.55
N PHE A 310 10.41 -1.13 -13.14
CA PHE A 310 9.89 -1.21 -11.78
C PHE A 310 10.09 -2.64 -11.27
N ASP A 311 10.85 -2.76 -10.18
CA ASP A 311 10.88 -3.97 -9.37
C ASP A 311 10.18 -3.68 -8.04
N PHE A 312 9.11 -4.42 -7.77
CA PHE A 312 8.33 -4.24 -6.53
C PHE A 312 9.04 -4.79 -5.29
N THR A 313 10.03 -5.68 -5.46
CA THR A 313 10.78 -6.29 -4.36
C THR A 313 11.80 -5.30 -3.81
N THR A 314 12.62 -4.72 -4.70
CA THR A 314 13.63 -3.71 -4.34
C THR A 314 13.08 -2.29 -4.29
N GLN A 315 11.90 -2.05 -4.88
CA GLN A 315 11.31 -0.71 -5.08
C GLN A 315 12.23 0.23 -5.86
N LYS A 316 13.06 -0.32 -6.74
CA LYS A 316 14.01 0.42 -7.57
C LYS A 316 13.72 0.23 -9.06
N GLY A 317 14.26 1.13 -9.86
CA GLY A 317 14.11 1.11 -11.30
C GLY A 317 15.27 1.77 -12.03
N THR A 318 15.36 1.46 -13.31
CA THR A 318 16.30 2.02 -14.26
C THR A 318 15.58 2.61 -15.46
N LYS A 319 16.07 3.71 -16.03
CA LYS A 319 15.48 4.33 -17.21
C LYS A 319 15.47 3.34 -18.38
N LEU A 320 14.30 3.19 -19.00
CA LEU A 320 14.11 2.40 -20.20
C LEU A 320 14.31 3.32 -21.40
N THR A 321 15.31 3.02 -22.22
CA THR A 321 15.59 3.70 -23.50
C THR A 321 14.75 3.14 -24.63
#